data_AF-A0A7C6LGJ1-F1
#
_entry.id   AF-A0A7C6LGJ1-F1
#
_cell.length_a   1.000
_cell.length_b   1.000
_cell.length_c   1.000
_cell.angle_alpha   90.00
_cell.angle_beta   90.00
_cell.angle_gamma   90.00
#
_symmetry.space_group_name_H-M   'P 1'
#
loop_
_entity.id
_entity.type
_entity.pdbx_description
1 polymer ?
#
loop_
_entity_poly.entity_id
_entity_poly.type
_entity_poly.pdbx_seq_one_letter_code
_entity_poly.pdbx_strand_id
1 'polypeptide(L)'
;MCYNRKRRLLGSAFLLLYDLTNGARRLSLLKKLCPRQIAASLWSLDLEDLKGKGITAIILDLDNTLLPWGSNDIPAETLRWVDKAKKLGFKLCITSNGLTGRVQQIAATLDVPAVCKAVKPRKKPFQKALELLETCPGETAVAGDQLFTDILGGNRLSLYTILTNPLSDRELSSTRLLRRVETYVMGRLLKKGCLTAGQFSTRYSAGGRERG
;
A
#
# COMPACT_ATOMS: atom_id res chain seq x y z
N MET A 1 29.00 -30.43 5.27
CA MET A 1 28.70 -29.08 5.79
C MET A 1 29.03 -28.02 4.75
N CYS A 2 28.14 -27.72 3.79
CA CYS A 2 28.21 -26.48 3.00
C CYS A 2 26.90 -26.24 2.23
N TYR A 3 25.77 -26.18 2.93
CA TYR A 3 24.46 -25.92 2.32
C TYR A 3 23.68 -24.81 3.06
N ASN A 4 24.35 -23.93 3.80
CA ASN A 4 23.64 -23.03 4.72
C ASN A 4 24.22 -21.63 4.91
N ARG A 5 24.69 -20.96 3.84
CA ARG A 5 25.13 -19.55 3.93
C ARG A 5 24.77 -18.62 2.76
N LYS A 6 23.85 -18.99 1.86
CA LYS A 6 23.36 -18.09 0.77
C LYS A 6 21.88 -17.69 0.88
N ARG A 7 21.24 -17.86 2.05
CA ARG A 7 19.85 -17.43 2.29
C ARG A 7 19.69 -16.03 2.91
N ARG A 8 20.76 -15.23 2.98
CA ARG A 8 20.72 -13.83 3.38
C ARG A 8 21.17 -12.99 2.21
N LEU A 9 20.23 -12.48 1.41
CA LEU A 9 20.30 -11.29 0.52
C LEU A 9 19.36 -11.36 -0.70
N LEU A 10 18.49 -12.35 -0.82
CA LEU A 10 17.37 -12.31 -1.77
C LEU A 10 16.08 -12.09 -0.96
N GLY A 11 15.61 -10.84 -0.98
CA GLY A 11 14.45 -10.37 -0.22
C GLY A 11 13.16 -11.16 -0.49
N SER A 12 12.19 -11.04 0.41
CA SER A 12 10.90 -11.73 0.37
C SER A 12 10.15 -11.64 -0.97
N ALA A 13 10.43 -10.62 -1.78
CA ALA A 13 9.86 -10.45 -3.12
C ALA A 13 10.36 -11.51 -4.13
N PHE A 14 11.59 -11.99 -4.01
CA PHE A 14 12.16 -13.00 -4.92
C PHE A 14 11.54 -14.39 -4.69
N LEU A 15 11.31 -14.76 -3.43
CA LEU A 15 10.58 -15.98 -3.07
C LEU A 15 9.10 -15.91 -3.52
N LEU A 16 8.48 -14.73 -3.40
CA LEU A 16 7.11 -14.52 -3.88
C LEU A 16 7.01 -14.66 -5.41
N LEU A 17 8.00 -14.12 -6.13
CA LEU A 17 8.13 -14.24 -7.59
C LEU A 17 8.32 -15.69 -8.04
N TYR A 18 9.17 -16.44 -7.33
CA TYR A 18 9.43 -17.86 -7.60
C TYR A 18 8.18 -18.73 -7.33
N ASP A 19 7.40 -18.41 -6.30
CA ASP A 19 6.16 -19.13 -5.98
C ASP A 19 5.01 -18.79 -6.96
N LEU A 20 5.03 -17.62 -7.61
CA LEU A 20 4.01 -17.22 -8.60
C LEU A 20 4.12 -17.98 -9.94
N THR A 21 5.27 -18.57 -10.22
CA THR A 21 5.56 -19.26 -11.49
C THR A 21 5.32 -20.78 -11.47
N ASN A 22 5.14 -21.43 -10.29
CA ASN A 22 5.02 -22.90 -10.19
C ASN A 22 3.89 -23.42 -9.26
N GLY A 23 2.90 -24.15 -9.81
CA GLY A 23 2.00 -25.07 -9.06
C GLY A 23 0.73 -24.52 -8.38
N ALA A 24 -0.08 -25.43 -7.79
CA ALA A 24 -1.43 -25.19 -7.21
C ALA A 24 -1.50 -24.19 -6.03
N ARG A 25 -0.36 -23.81 -5.43
CA ARG A 25 -0.24 -22.69 -4.46
C ARG A 25 -0.59 -21.32 -5.07
N ARG A 26 -0.73 -21.24 -6.41
CA ARG A 26 -1.03 -20.04 -7.20
C ARG A 26 -2.28 -19.28 -6.77
N LEU A 27 -3.39 -19.97 -6.49
CA LEU A 27 -4.67 -19.32 -6.19
C LEU A 27 -4.66 -18.62 -4.83
N SER A 28 -4.03 -19.21 -3.81
CA SER A 28 -3.98 -18.62 -2.46
C SER A 28 -3.06 -17.39 -2.40
N LEU A 29 -1.99 -17.36 -3.21
CA LEU A 29 -1.08 -16.23 -3.33
C LEU A 29 -1.69 -15.09 -4.16
N LEU A 30 -2.32 -15.39 -5.30
CA LEU A 30 -2.99 -14.37 -6.10
C LEU A 30 -4.13 -13.69 -5.34
N LYS A 31 -4.91 -14.43 -4.54
CA LYS A 31 -5.93 -13.84 -3.67
C LYS A 31 -5.35 -12.82 -2.68
N LYS A 32 -4.14 -13.07 -2.15
CA LYS A 32 -3.46 -12.12 -1.24
C LYS A 32 -2.93 -10.87 -1.94
N LEU A 33 -2.81 -10.90 -3.26
CA LEU A 33 -2.44 -9.74 -4.08
C LEU A 33 -3.66 -9.04 -4.67
N CYS A 34 -4.88 -9.50 -4.38
CA CYS A 34 -6.10 -8.86 -4.86
C CYS A 34 -6.44 -7.67 -3.95
N PRO A 35 -6.36 -6.41 -4.42
CA PRO A 35 -6.89 -5.29 -3.66
C PRO A 35 -8.42 -5.37 -3.59
N ARG A 36 -9.02 -4.84 -2.52
CA ARG A 36 -10.47 -4.70 -2.42
C ARG A 36 -10.97 -3.50 -3.23
N GLN A 37 -10.19 -2.42 -3.28
CA GLN A 37 -10.47 -1.22 -4.04
C GLN A 37 -9.22 -0.74 -4.79
N ILE A 38 -9.42 -0.14 -5.96
CA ILE A 38 -8.37 0.59 -6.69
C ILE A 38 -8.84 2.02 -6.88
N ALA A 39 -7.98 2.98 -6.62
CA ALA A 39 -8.25 4.40 -6.77
C ALA A 39 -7.17 5.10 -7.59
N ALA A 40 -7.52 6.18 -8.27
CA ALA A 40 -6.58 6.95 -9.09
C ALA A 40 -5.51 7.65 -8.24
N SER A 41 -5.87 8.04 -7.02
CA SER A 41 -4.97 8.61 -6.01
C SER A 41 -5.63 8.46 -4.63
N LEU A 42 -4.87 8.72 -3.57
CA LEU A 42 -5.43 8.84 -2.22
C LEU A 42 -6.55 9.90 -2.18
N TRP A 43 -6.35 11.03 -2.86
CA TRP A 43 -7.27 12.17 -2.86
C TRP A 43 -8.63 11.86 -3.50
N SER A 44 -8.67 10.88 -4.41
CA SER A 44 -9.89 10.41 -5.07
C SER A 44 -10.72 9.43 -4.23
N LEU A 45 -10.25 9.03 -3.05
CA LEU A 45 -11.00 8.13 -2.19
C LEU A 45 -12.24 8.82 -1.63
N ASP A 46 -13.37 8.17 -1.83
CA ASP A 46 -14.63 8.53 -1.19
C ASP A 46 -14.61 8.05 0.27
N LEU A 47 -14.33 8.99 1.17
CA LEU A 47 -14.29 8.73 2.61
C LEU A 47 -15.66 8.36 3.19
N GLU A 48 -16.76 8.84 2.61
CA GLU A 48 -18.10 8.48 3.07
C GLU A 48 -18.45 7.05 2.67
N ASP A 49 -18.05 6.64 1.47
CA ASP A 49 -18.18 5.24 1.03
C ASP A 49 -17.40 4.28 1.94
N LEU A 50 -16.20 4.65 2.37
CA LEU A 50 -15.42 3.88 3.35
C LEU A 50 -16.14 3.81 4.71
N LYS A 51 -16.71 4.91 5.18
CA LYS A 51 -17.48 4.95 6.43
C LYS A 51 -18.73 4.07 6.35
N GLY A 52 -19.43 4.09 5.21
CA GLY A 52 -20.57 3.21 4.92
C GLY A 52 -20.19 1.72 4.90
N LYS A 53 -18.92 1.40 4.65
CA LYS A 53 -18.36 0.03 4.75
C LYS A 53 -17.96 -0.36 6.18
N GLY A 54 -18.20 0.51 7.17
CA GLY A 54 -17.80 0.30 8.56
C GLY A 54 -16.31 0.55 8.82
N ILE A 55 -15.61 1.25 7.92
CA ILE A 55 -14.21 1.63 8.14
C ILE A 55 -14.16 2.87 9.04
N THR A 56 -13.38 2.78 10.11
CA THR A 56 -13.19 3.82 11.12
C THR A 56 -11.74 4.30 11.19
N ALA A 57 -10.80 3.54 10.62
CA ALA A 57 -9.39 3.90 10.58
C ALA A 57 -8.70 3.58 9.25
N ILE A 58 -7.65 4.34 8.94
CA ILE A 58 -6.89 4.20 7.70
C ILE A 58 -5.39 4.19 8.01
N ILE A 59 -4.74 3.09 7.65
CA ILE A 59 -3.29 2.96 7.60
C ILE A 59 -2.82 3.48 6.24
N LEU A 60 -1.92 4.45 6.26
CA LEU A 60 -1.44 5.16 5.08
C LEU A 60 0.01 4.79 4.80
N ASP A 61 0.30 4.38 3.56
CA ASP A 61 1.68 4.46 3.07
C ASP A 61 2.11 5.93 2.89
N LEU A 62 3.42 6.16 2.83
CA LEU A 62 4.00 7.50 2.72
C LEU A 62 4.39 7.84 1.27
N ASP A 63 5.44 7.18 0.77
CA ASP A 63 6.08 7.53 -0.49
C ASP A 63 5.23 7.06 -1.67
N ASN A 64 4.97 7.96 -2.63
CA ASN A 64 4.06 7.77 -3.76
C ASN A 64 2.59 7.53 -3.38
N THR A 65 2.23 7.69 -2.10
CA THR A 65 0.84 7.63 -1.62
C THR A 65 0.38 8.97 -1.04
N LEU A 66 1.05 9.45 0.02
CA LEU A 66 0.78 10.76 0.63
C LEU A 66 1.57 11.89 -0.03
N LEU A 67 2.75 11.59 -0.55
CA LEU A 67 3.60 12.56 -1.24
C LEU A 67 4.53 11.86 -2.24
N PRO A 68 5.07 12.57 -3.23
CA PRO A 68 6.05 12.00 -4.16
C PRO A 68 7.24 11.35 -3.44
N TRP A 69 7.76 10.27 -4.02
CA TRP A 69 8.89 9.54 -3.44
C TRP A 69 10.09 10.46 -3.17
N GLY A 70 10.59 10.41 -1.93
CA GLY A 70 11.77 11.18 -1.50
C GLY A 70 11.52 12.67 -1.26
N SER A 71 10.32 13.20 -1.54
CA SER A 71 9.96 14.59 -1.23
C SER A 71 9.76 14.80 0.27
N ASN A 72 10.04 16.01 0.77
CA ASN A 72 9.57 16.46 2.08
C ASN A 72 8.40 17.44 1.97
N ASP A 73 8.10 17.88 0.75
CA ASP A 73 7.01 18.80 0.46
C ASP A 73 5.72 17.98 0.40
N ILE A 74 4.82 18.26 1.35
CA ILE A 74 3.51 17.62 1.43
C ILE A 74 2.56 18.37 0.48
N PRO A 75 1.99 17.70 -0.54
CA PRO A 75 1.01 18.33 -1.42
C PRO A 75 -0.16 18.93 -0.65
N ALA A 76 -0.68 20.07 -1.12
CA ALA A 76 -1.82 20.73 -0.49
C ALA A 76 -3.07 19.83 -0.49
N GLU A 77 -3.22 19.00 -1.53
CA GLU A 77 -4.25 17.97 -1.67
C GLU A 77 -4.18 16.96 -0.52
N THR A 78 -2.97 16.54 -0.14
CA THR A 78 -2.75 15.62 0.98
C THR A 78 -3.13 16.25 2.30
N LEU A 79 -2.74 17.52 2.54
CA LEU A 79 -3.14 18.25 3.75
C LEU A 79 -4.66 18.34 3.86
N ARG A 80 -5.34 18.75 2.77
CA ARG A 80 -6.81 18.83 2.71
C ARG A 80 -7.47 17.48 2.91
N TRP A 81 -6.93 16.42 2.32
CA TRP A 81 -7.49 15.08 2.45
C TRP A 81 -7.36 14.53 3.87
N VAL A 82 -6.18 14.70 4.50
CA VAL A 82 -5.94 14.29 5.89
C VAL A 82 -6.86 15.04 6.85
N ASP A 83 -6.98 16.36 6.70
CA ASP A 83 -7.89 17.18 7.50
C ASP A 83 -9.36 16.75 7.33
N LYS A 84 -9.81 16.51 6.08
CA LYS A 84 -11.15 16.00 5.80
C LYS A 84 -11.37 14.63 6.46
N ALA A 85 -10.43 13.70 6.35
CA ALA A 85 -10.55 12.38 6.97
C ALA A 85 -10.65 12.48 8.49
N LYS A 86 -9.82 13.31 9.14
CA LYS A 86 -9.91 13.57 10.58
C LYS A 86 -11.27 14.16 10.98
N LYS A 87 -11.77 15.15 10.24
CA LYS A 87 -13.10 15.77 10.48
C LYS A 87 -14.25 14.79 10.36
N LEU A 88 -14.13 13.78 9.50
CA LEU A 88 -15.10 12.70 9.36
C LEU A 88 -14.98 11.62 10.46
N GLY A 89 -13.99 11.73 11.35
CA GLY A 89 -13.76 10.85 12.48
C GLY A 89 -12.81 9.69 12.21
N PHE A 90 -12.10 9.68 11.06
CA PHE A 90 -11.14 8.62 10.79
C PHE A 90 -9.90 8.75 11.67
N LYS A 91 -9.50 7.64 12.30
CA LYS A 91 -8.18 7.51 12.91
C LYS A 91 -7.14 7.19 11.82
N LEU A 92 -6.03 7.93 11.77
CA LEU A 92 -5.03 7.80 10.72
C LEU A 92 -3.68 7.39 11.29
N CYS A 93 -2.96 6.48 10.62
CA CYS A 93 -1.59 6.12 10.99
C CYS A 93 -0.72 5.90 9.76
N ILE A 94 0.47 6.48 9.74
CA ILE A 94 1.44 6.28 8.67
C ILE A 94 2.25 5.00 8.92
N THR A 95 2.40 4.15 7.91
CA THR A 95 3.33 3.00 7.94
C THR A 95 4.30 3.08 6.76
N SER A 96 5.58 3.29 7.04
CA SER A 96 6.56 3.54 5.98
C SER A 96 7.86 2.75 6.17
N ASN A 97 8.42 2.31 5.04
CA ASN A 97 9.77 1.75 4.94
C ASN A 97 10.86 2.84 4.81
N GLY A 98 10.47 4.12 4.74
CA GLY A 98 11.37 5.26 4.62
C GLY A 98 12.22 5.52 5.86
N LEU A 99 13.13 6.49 5.74
CA LEU A 99 14.03 6.91 6.81
C LEU A 99 13.24 7.45 8.01
N THR A 100 13.54 6.95 9.21
CA THR A 100 12.79 7.26 10.44
C THR A 100 12.62 8.75 10.69
N GLY A 101 13.68 9.56 10.56
CA GLY A 101 13.59 11.00 10.78
C GLY A 101 12.61 11.69 9.84
N ARG A 102 12.65 11.35 8.53
CA ARG A 102 11.70 11.87 7.54
C ARG A 102 10.27 11.45 7.83
N VAL A 103 10.06 10.16 8.13
CA VAL A 103 8.72 9.64 8.44
C VAL A 103 8.15 10.37 9.67
N GLN A 104 8.94 10.55 10.72
CA GLN A 104 8.52 11.25 11.93
C GLN A 104 8.23 12.72 11.69
N GLN A 105 9.05 13.41 10.89
CA GLN A 105 8.82 14.80 10.54
C GLN A 105 7.50 14.98 9.79
N ILE A 106 7.24 14.19 8.75
CA ILE A 106 5.99 14.27 7.99
C ILE A 106 4.78 13.90 8.86
N ALA A 107 4.92 12.86 9.69
CA ALA A 107 3.89 12.43 10.63
C ALA A 107 3.54 13.53 11.64
N ALA A 108 4.54 14.24 12.16
CA ALA A 108 4.35 15.38 13.06
C ALA A 108 3.63 16.55 12.35
N THR A 109 4.03 16.89 11.11
CA THR A 109 3.37 17.94 10.32
C THR A 109 1.90 17.62 10.04
N LEU A 110 1.59 16.35 9.77
CA LEU A 110 0.22 15.89 9.55
C LEU A 110 -0.56 15.62 10.85
N ASP A 111 0.11 15.71 12.01
CA ASP A 111 -0.42 15.36 13.31
C ASP A 111 -1.04 13.94 13.33
N VAL A 112 -0.28 12.96 12.84
CA VAL A 112 -0.70 11.54 12.80
C VAL A 112 0.39 10.64 13.37
N PRO A 113 0.04 9.57 14.11
CA PRO A 113 1.03 8.60 14.56
C PRO A 113 1.67 7.86 13.39
N ALA A 114 2.91 7.39 13.57
CA ALA A 114 3.63 6.65 12.53
C ALA A 114 4.38 5.42 13.05
N VAL A 115 4.33 4.35 12.26
CA VAL A 115 5.18 3.17 12.37
C VAL A 115 6.31 3.29 11.34
N CYS A 116 7.49 3.66 11.83
CA CYS A 116 8.71 3.75 11.04
C CYS A 116 9.35 2.37 10.82
N LYS A 117 10.23 2.27 9.80
CA LYS A 117 10.94 1.03 9.44
C LYS A 117 9.98 -0.15 9.32
N ALA A 118 8.87 0.04 8.62
CA ALA A 118 7.75 -0.89 8.63
C ALA A 118 8.12 -2.30 8.11
N VAL A 119 9.16 -2.47 7.28
CA VAL A 119 9.52 -3.74 6.62
C VAL A 119 8.30 -4.47 6.03
N LYS A 120 7.39 -3.71 5.41
CA LYS A 120 6.24 -4.25 4.67
C LYS A 120 6.75 -5.25 3.61
N PRO A 121 6.10 -6.40 3.36
CA PRO A 121 4.73 -6.79 3.73
C PRO A 121 4.59 -7.62 5.02
N ARG A 122 5.52 -7.49 5.99
CA ARG A 122 5.39 -8.22 7.27
C ARG A 122 4.15 -7.76 8.02
N LYS A 123 3.55 -8.64 8.85
CA LYS A 123 2.34 -8.33 9.63
C LYS A 123 2.60 -7.32 10.75
N LYS A 124 3.75 -7.45 11.42
CA LYS A 124 4.14 -6.65 12.60
C LYS A 124 3.93 -5.12 12.46
N PRO A 125 4.34 -4.44 11.38
CA PRO A 125 4.07 -3.00 11.23
C PRO A 125 2.58 -2.65 11.24
N PHE A 126 1.75 -3.42 10.53
CA PHE A 126 0.31 -3.18 10.47
C PHE A 126 -0.37 -3.49 11.81
N GLN A 127 0.09 -4.52 12.52
CA GLN A 127 -0.39 -4.80 13.89
C GLN A 127 -0.07 -3.65 14.83
N LYS A 128 1.15 -3.11 14.76
CA LYS A 128 1.52 -1.92 15.54
C LYS A 128 0.69 -0.69 15.17
N ALA A 129 0.34 -0.53 13.89
CA ALA A 129 -0.54 0.55 13.47
C ALA A 129 -1.96 0.36 14.02
N LEU A 130 -2.50 -0.87 14.00
CA LEU A 130 -3.79 -1.19 14.63
C LEU A 130 -3.79 -0.91 16.13
N GLU A 131 -2.70 -1.24 16.83
CA GLU A 131 -2.51 -0.91 18.26
C GLU A 131 -2.54 0.60 18.49
N LEU A 132 -1.77 1.38 17.72
CA LEU A 132 -1.75 2.85 17.82
C LEU A 132 -3.10 3.50 17.49
N LEU A 133 -3.87 2.87 16.60
CA LEU A 133 -5.19 3.32 16.20
C LEU A 133 -6.28 2.80 17.14
N GLU A 134 -5.99 1.83 18.00
CA GLU A 134 -6.97 1.13 18.83
C GLU A 134 -8.16 0.63 17.98
N THR A 135 -7.85 -0.13 16.93
CA THR A 135 -8.85 -0.66 15.97
C THR A 135 -8.60 -2.12 15.63
N CYS A 136 -9.63 -2.79 15.13
CA CYS A 136 -9.55 -4.16 14.63
C CYS A 136 -9.37 -4.19 13.09
N PRO A 137 -8.84 -5.30 12.52
CA PRO A 137 -8.66 -5.37 11.07
C PRO A 137 -9.94 -5.24 10.23
N GLY A 138 -11.11 -5.57 10.79
CA GLY A 138 -12.40 -5.51 10.07
C GLY A 138 -12.91 -4.09 9.82
N GLU A 139 -12.45 -3.11 10.59
CA GLU A 139 -12.83 -1.70 10.51
C GLU A 139 -11.69 -0.80 10.04
N THR A 140 -10.57 -1.40 9.61
CA THR A 140 -9.36 -0.65 9.23
C THR A 140 -8.98 -0.91 7.78
N ALA A 141 -8.84 0.19 7.05
CA ALA A 141 -8.30 0.18 5.70
C ALA A 141 -6.78 0.34 5.70
N VAL A 142 -6.14 -0.15 4.64
CA VAL A 142 -4.77 0.24 4.27
C VAL A 142 -4.79 0.80 2.86
N ALA A 143 -4.24 2.00 2.69
CA ALA A 143 -4.08 2.65 1.39
C ALA A 143 -2.59 2.82 1.08
N GLY A 144 -2.19 2.34 -0.09
CA GLY A 144 -0.83 2.48 -0.58
C GLY A 144 -0.71 2.12 -2.06
N ASP A 145 0.41 2.48 -2.66
CA ASP A 145 0.62 2.38 -4.10
C ASP A 145 1.25 1.06 -4.54
N GLN A 146 1.71 0.22 -3.60
CA GLN A 146 2.46 -0.99 -3.91
C GLN A 146 1.70 -2.29 -3.63
N LEU A 147 1.49 -3.08 -4.69
CA LEU A 147 0.82 -4.38 -4.62
C LEU A 147 1.53 -5.38 -3.68
N PHE A 148 2.85 -5.43 -3.74
CA PHE A 148 3.65 -6.45 -3.03
C PHE A 148 4.01 -6.06 -1.59
N THR A 149 3.68 -4.86 -1.16
CA THR A 149 3.94 -4.38 0.21
C THR A 149 2.61 -4.10 0.92
N ASP A 150 1.87 -3.09 0.49
CA ASP A 150 0.65 -2.63 1.16
C ASP A 150 -0.50 -3.60 1.00
N ILE A 151 -0.81 -3.99 -0.25
CA ILE A 151 -1.93 -4.89 -0.54
C ILE A 151 -1.64 -6.29 0.00
N LEU A 152 -0.45 -6.84 -0.29
CA LEU A 152 -0.03 -8.11 0.27
C LEU A 152 -0.02 -8.09 1.80
N GLY A 153 0.51 -7.03 2.40
CA GLY A 153 0.60 -6.86 3.85
C GLY A 153 -0.77 -6.80 4.53
N GLY A 154 -1.66 -5.96 4.01
CA GLY A 154 -3.01 -5.79 4.54
C GLY A 154 -3.87 -7.02 4.38
N ASN A 155 -3.84 -7.67 3.21
CA ASN A 155 -4.59 -8.90 2.97
C ASN A 155 -4.15 -10.06 3.89
N ARG A 156 -2.90 -10.06 4.37
CA ARG A 156 -2.41 -11.05 5.35
C ARG A 156 -3.03 -10.88 6.74
N LEU A 157 -3.64 -9.72 7.01
CA LEU A 157 -4.38 -9.39 8.23
C LEU A 157 -5.87 -9.17 7.97
N SER A 158 -6.34 -9.43 6.74
CA SER A 158 -7.73 -9.22 6.31
C SER A 158 -8.21 -7.75 6.33
N LEU A 159 -7.29 -6.78 6.34
CA LEU A 159 -7.61 -5.35 6.23
C LEU A 159 -8.39 -5.03 4.95
N TYR A 160 -9.06 -3.88 4.93
CA TYR A 160 -9.63 -3.34 3.69
C TYR A 160 -8.52 -2.72 2.83
N THR A 161 -8.07 -3.42 1.79
CA THR A 161 -6.91 -3.00 0.99
C THR A 161 -7.29 -2.11 -0.19
N ILE A 162 -6.67 -0.95 -0.26
CA ILE A 162 -6.87 0.07 -1.29
C ILE A 162 -5.56 0.30 -2.02
N LEU A 163 -5.53 0.00 -3.32
CA LEU A 163 -4.37 0.24 -4.17
C LEU A 163 -4.53 1.59 -4.89
N THR A 164 -3.62 2.53 -4.64
CA THR A 164 -3.58 3.83 -5.33
C THR A 164 -2.56 3.81 -6.46
N ASN A 165 -2.70 4.71 -7.45
CA ASN A 165 -1.60 4.95 -8.39
C ASN A 165 -0.49 5.78 -7.71
N PRO A 166 0.78 5.57 -8.09
CA PRO A 166 1.88 6.34 -7.54
C PRO A 166 1.79 7.82 -7.96
N LEU A 167 2.10 8.72 -7.02
CA LEU A 167 2.14 10.17 -7.30
C LEU A 167 3.32 10.60 -8.18
N SER A 168 4.37 9.77 -8.31
CA SER A 168 5.55 10.09 -9.12
C SER A 168 6.14 8.84 -9.80
N ASP A 169 6.81 9.05 -10.94
CA ASP A 169 7.61 8.03 -11.64
C ASP A 169 9.02 7.83 -11.02
N ARG A 170 9.37 8.65 -10.01
CA ARG A 170 10.61 8.51 -9.24
C ARG A 170 10.41 7.46 -8.14
N GLU A 171 11.31 6.48 -8.10
CA GLU A 171 11.36 5.44 -7.06
C GLU A 171 12.69 4.68 -7.19
N LEU A 172 13.02 3.85 -6.19
CA LEU A 172 14.19 2.98 -6.24
C LEU A 172 14.16 2.02 -7.45
N SER A 173 15.32 1.71 -8.02
CA SER A 173 15.44 0.80 -9.18
C SER A 173 14.84 -0.58 -8.93
N SER A 174 15.00 -1.11 -7.71
CA SER A 174 14.38 -2.37 -7.28
C SER A 174 12.85 -2.30 -7.29
N THR A 175 12.28 -1.13 -6.94
CA THR A 175 10.83 -0.90 -6.97
C THR A 175 10.32 -0.87 -8.41
N ARG A 176 11.04 -0.20 -9.31
CA ARG A 176 10.71 -0.18 -10.75
C ARG A 176 10.64 -1.58 -11.36
N LEU A 177 11.55 -2.48 -10.96
CA LEU A 177 11.49 -3.88 -11.40
C LEU A 177 10.22 -4.58 -10.90
N LEU A 178 9.84 -4.35 -9.64
CA LEU A 178 8.60 -4.90 -9.08
C LEU A 178 7.35 -4.36 -9.77
N ARG A 179 7.35 -3.11 -10.27
CA ARG A 179 6.24 -2.59 -11.10
C ARG A 179 6.01 -3.38 -12.37
N ARG A 180 7.07 -3.83 -13.04
CA ARG A 180 6.93 -4.67 -14.25
C ARG A 180 6.28 -6.01 -13.93
N VAL A 181 6.67 -6.60 -12.80
CA VAL A 181 6.04 -7.82 -12.27
C VAL A 181 4.58 -7.55 -11.90
N GLU A 182 4.31 -6.40 -11.29
CA GLU A 182 2.97 -5.95 -10.92
C GLU A 182 2.04 -5.94 -12.14
N THR A 183 2.48 -5.36 -13.27
CA THR A 183 1.70 -5.34 -14.52
C THR A 183 1.30 -6.74 -14.96
N TYR A 184 2.24 -7.70 -14.93
CA TYR A 184 1.94 -9.09 -15.25
C TYR A 184 0.93 -9.70 -14.27
N VAL A 185 1.12 -9.50 -12.96
CA VAL A 185 0.22 -10.02 -11.93
C VAL A 185 -1.18 -9.44 -12.05
N MET A 186 -1.32 -8.13 -12.30
CA MET A 186 -2.61 -7.47 -12.48
C MET A 186 -3.39 -8.04 -13.66
N GLY A 187 -2.71 -8.33 -14.78
CA GLY A 187 -3.34 -9.01 -15.92
C GLY A 187 -3.82 -10.42 -15.59
N ARG A 188 -3.11 -11.14 -14.70
CA ARG A 188 -3.54 -12.45 -14.20
C ARG A 188 -4.72 -12.35 -13.24
N LEU A 189 -4.77 -11.33 -12.39
CA LEU A 189 -5.88 -11.07 -11.47
C LEU A 189 -7.17 -10.75 -12.24
N LEU A 190 -7.08 -9.93 -13.29
CA LEU A 190 -8.21 -9.64 -14.19
C LEU A 190 -8.72 -10.92 -14.86
N LYS A 191 -7.84 -11.72 -15.47
CA LYS A 191 -8.22 -13.00 -16.13
C LYS A 191 -8.82 -14.02 -15.16
N LYS A 192 -8.55 -13.91 -13.86
CA LYS A 192 -9.07 -14.79 -12.81
C LYS A 192 -10.33 -14.24 -12.13
N GLY A 193 -10.84 -13.09 -12.58
CA GLY A 193 -12.03 -12.44 -11.99
C GLY A 193 -11.80 -11.86 -10.60
N CYS A 194 -10.53 -11.69 -10.19
CA CYS A 194 -10.19 -11.03 -8.93
C CYS A 194 -10.31 -9.50 -9.04
N LEU A 195 -10.15 -8.96 -10.25
CA LEU A 195 -10.33 -7.54 -10.54
C LEU A 195 -11.39 -7.36 -11.60
N THR A 196 -12.12 -6.25 -11.53
CA THR A 196 -13.01 -5.80 -12.61
C THR A 196 -12.23 -5.08 -13.71
N ALA A 197 -12.80 -4.98 -14.91
CA ALA A 197 -12.23 -4.18 -15.99
C ALA A 197 -12.10 -2.69 -15.59
N GLY A 198 -13.05 -2.17 -14.81
CA GLY A 198 -13.00 -0.81 -14.26
C GLY A 198 -11.81 -0.60 -13.34
N GLN A 199 -11.61 -1.49 -12.35
CA GLN A 199 -10.46 -1.43 -11.44
C GLN A 199 -9.12 -1.52 -12.20
N PHE A 200 -9.03 -2.41 -13.18
CA PHE A 200 -7.85 -2.53 -14.02
C PHE A 200 -7.59 -1.26 -14.83
N SER A 201 -8.63 -0.67 -15.43
CA SER A 201 -8.54 0.60 -16.15
C SER A 201 -8.08 1.73 -15.22
N THR A 202 -8.66 1.88 -14.02
CA THR A 202 -8.24 2.90 -13.04
C THR A 202 -6.76 2.78 -12.68
N ARG A 203 -6.23 1.55 -12.51
CA ARG A 203 -4.81 1.33 -12.21
C ARG A 203 -3.88 1.83 -13.33
N TYR A 204 -4.30 1.76 -14.59
CA TYR A 204 -3.45 2.05 -15.76
C TYR A 204 -3.89 3.26 -16.59
N SER A 205 -4.89 3.99 -16.12
CA SER A 205 -5.35 5.23 -16.75
C SER A 205 -4.25 6.29 -16.67
N ALA A 206 -4.11 7.10 -17.73
CA ALA A 206 -3.01 8.07 -17.87
C ALA A 206 -3.11 9.31 -16.94
N GLY A 207 -4.18 9.43 -16.15
CA GLY A 207 -4.46 10.60 -15.30
C GLY A 207 -3.74 10.53 -13.96
N GLY A 208 -2.67 11.30 -13.80
CA GLY A 208 -1.95 11.49 -12.53
C GLY A 208 -0.45 11.70 -12.66
N ARG A 209 0.14 11.53 -13.86
CA ARG A 209 1.56 11.74 -14.09
C ARG A 209 1.86 13.23 -14.25
N GLU A 210 2.13 13.93 -13.15
CA GLU A 210 2.87 15.19 -13.26
C GLU A 210 4.27 14.88 -13.77
N ARG A 211 4.55 15.30 -15.02
CA ARG A 211 5.91 15.28 -15.57
C ARG A 211 6.65 16.47 -14.95
N GLY A 212 7.35 16.21 -13.85
CA GLY A 212 8.30 17.13 -13.20
C GLY A 212 9.75 16.75 -13.45
#